data_AF-A0A6B3GMI3-F1
#
_entry.id   AF-A0A6B3GMI3-F1
#
_cell.length_a   1.000
_cell.length_b   1.000
_cell.length_c   1.000
_cell.angle_alpha   90.00
_cell.angle_beta   90.00
_cell.angle_gamma   90.00
#
_symmetry.space_group_name_H-M   'P 1'
#
loop_
_entity.id
_entity.type
_entity.pdbx_description
1 polymer ?
#
loop_
_entity_poly.entity_id
_entity_poly.type
_entity_poly.pdbx_seq_one_letter_code
_entity_poly.pdbx_strand_id
1 'polypeptide(L)'
;HERVTLAAHGTMAVRALHDVQRWAADTKLADGRRVIDLGWVRALLARTHTRLDAMKLLNWQMVAALQDGTLTPQDASAVKVYGSEARRDAY
;
A
#
# COMPACT_ATOMS: atom_id res chain seq x y z
N HIS A 1 -17.21 12.29 3.36
CA HIS A 1 -16.90 11.13 4.21
C HIS A 1 -16.01 10.07 3.52
N GLU A 2 -16.07 9.89 2.20
CA GLU A 2 -15.31 8.83 1.47
C GLU A 2 -13.77 8.92 1.54
N ARG A 3 -13.19 10.14 1.50
CA ARG A 3 -11.72 10.35 1.57
C ARG A 3 -11.09 10.01 2.93
N VAL A 4 -11.84 10.20 4.00
CA VAL A 4 -11.40 9.88 5.37
C VAL A 4 -11.27 8.37 5.54
N THR A 5 -12.23 7.62 4.96
CA THR A 5 -12.21 6.16 4.95
C THR A 5 -11.00 5.63 4.17
N LEU A 6 -10.66 6.21 3.02
CA LEU A 6 -9.50 5.79 2.22
C LEU A 6 -8.17 6.07 2.94
N ALA A 7 -8.03 7.23 3.60
CA ALA A 7 -6.85 7.58 4.39
C ALA A 7 -6.68 6.66 5.62
N ALA A 8 -7.80 6.31 6.28
CA ALA A 8 -7.80 5.35 7.38
C ALA A 8 -7.38 3.95 6.91
N HIS A 9 -7.90 3.49 5.75
CA HIS A 9 -7.49 2.21 5.16
C HIS A 9 -6.02 2.18 4.79
N GLY A 10 -5.46 3.26 4.23
CA GLY A 10 -4.04 3.35 3.93
C GLY A 10 -3.15 3.27 5.18
N THR A 11 -3.57 3.92 6.26
CA THR A 11 -2.85 3.87 7.55
C THR A 11 -2.85 2.46 8.15
N MET A 12 -4.00 1.77 8.08
CA MET A 12 -4.11 0.38 8.54
C MET A 12 -3.27 -0.59 7.71
N ALA A 13 -3.23 -0.42 6.39
CA ALA A 13 -2.43 -1.26 5.50
C ALA A 13 -0.92 -1.08 5.76
N VAL A 14 -0.46 0.13 6.04
CA VAL A 14 0.95 0.40 6.42
C VAL A 14 1.30 -0.28 7.75
N ARG A 15 0.41 -0.19 8.75
CA ARG A 15 0.61 -0.88 10.04
C ARG A 15 0.68 -2.40 9.87
N ALA A 16 -0.28 -2.97 9.14
CA ALA A 16 -0.31 -4.40 8.86
C ALA A 16 0.97 -4.89 8.15
N LEU A 17 1.47 -4.13 7.15
CA LEU A 17 2.74 -4.46 6.49
C LEU A 17 3.90 -4.50 7.49
N HIS A 18 3.98 -3.51 8.38
CA HIS A 18 5.05 -3.43 9.37
C HIS A 18 4.97 -4.55 10.42
N ASP A 19 3.76 -4.90 10.86
CA ASP A 19 3.53 -6.01 11.79
C ASP A 19 3.93 -7.36 11.16
N VAL A 20 3.57 -7.59 9.89
CA VAL A 20 3.98 -8.80 9.17
C VAL A 20 5.49 -8.83 8.93
N GLN A 21 6.11 -7.69 8.61
CA GLN A 21 7.56 -7.61 8.44
C GLN A 21 8.30 -7.95 9.74
N ARG A 22 7.82 -7.43 10.88
CA ARG A 22 8.38 -7.75 12.20
C ARG A 22 8.21 -9.24 12.51
N TRP A 23 7.00 -9.76 12.36
CA TRP A 23 6.73 -11.19 12.57
C TRP A 23 7.64 -12.07 11.70
N ALA A 24 7.81 -11.72 10.43
CA ALA A 24 8.64 -12.48 9.50
C ALA A 24 10.14 -12.44 9.89
N ALA A 25 10.60 -11.33 10.46
CA ALA A 25 11.98 -11.17 10.94
C ALA A 25 12.24 -11.95 12.25
N ASP A 26 11.25 -12.04 13.13
CA ASP A 26 11.40 -12.67 14.45
C ASP A 26 11.10 -14.18 14.42
N THR A 27 10.29 -14.65 13.47
CA THR A 27 9.85 -16.05 13.40
C THR A 27 10.90 -16.92 12.71
N LYS A 28 11.35 -17.96 13.41
CA LYS A 28 12.22 -19.02 12.88
C LYS A 28 11.41 -20.22 12.40
N LEU A 29 11.83 -20.79 11.28
CA LEU A 29 11.35 -22.06 10.74
C LEU A 29 12.03 -23.23 11.45
N ALA A 30 11.50 -24.44 11.22
CA ALA A 30 12.05 -25.68 11.78
C ALA A 30 13.53 -25.92 11.38
N ASP A 31 13.96 -25.38 10.24
CA ASP A 31 15.34 -25.47 9.74
C ASP A 31 16.26 -24.34 10.25
N GLY A 32 15.76 -23.49 11.15
CA GLY A 32 16.51 -22.39 11.76
C GLY A 32 16.57 -21.10 10.94
N ARG A 33 16.13 -21.09 9.68
CA ARG A 33 16.00 -19.85 8.87
C ARG A 33 14.85 -19.01 9.40
N ARG A 34 14.87 -17.69 9.17
CA ARG A 34 13.72 -16.85 9.49
C ARG A 34 12.72 -16.87 8.34
N VAL A 35 11.46 -16.59 8.64
CA VAL A 35 10.42 -16.48 7.61
C VAL A 35 10.78 -15.41 6.58
N ILE A 36 11.41 -14.30 6.99
CA ILE A 36 11.89 -13.25 6.09
C ILE A 36 13.00 -13.70 5.14
N ASP A 37 13.68 -14.81 5.41
CA ASP A 37 14.73 -15.34 4.53
C ASP A 37 14.14 -16.14 3.35
N LEU A 38 12.83 -16.43 3.37
CA LEU A 38 12.12 -17.07 2.27
C LEU A 38 11.93 -16.09 1.10
N GLY A 39 12.39 -16.46 -0.09
CA GLY A 39 12.34 -15.61 -1.28
C GLY A 39 10.92 -15.11 -1.63
N TRP A 40 9.91 -15.98 -1.48
CA TRP A 40 8.52 -15.61 -1.75
C TRP A 40 7.95 -14.63 -0.71
N VAL A 41 8.37 -14.72 0.56
CA VAL A 41 7.99 -13.77 1.62
C VAL A 41 8.56 -12.39 1.30
N ARG A 42 9.87 -12.33 0.96
CA ARG A 42 10.52 -11.07 0.57
C ARG A 42 9.86 -10.45 -0.65
N ALA A 43 9.53 -11.26 -1.66
CA ALA A 43 8.87 -10.78 -2.87
C ALA A 43 7.46 -10.22 -2.57
N LEU A 44 6.70 -10.86 -1.68
CA LEU A 44 5.38 -10.40 -1.28
C LEU A 44 5.47 -9.09 -0.48
N LEU A 45 6.37 -9.02 0.51
CA LEU A 45 6.61 -7.81 1.29
C LEU A 45 7.04 -6.64 0.40
N ALA A 46 7.98 -6.87 -0.53
CA ALA A 46 8.44 -5.86 -1.47
C ALA A 46 7.30 -5.35 -2.36
N ARG A 47 6.50 -6.25 -2.93
CA ARG A 47 5.36 -5.89 -3.78
C ARG A 47 4.32 -5.07 -3.04
N THR A 48 3.99 -5.45 -1.80
CA THR A 48 3.05 -4.71 -0.96
C THR A 48 3.59 -3.33 -0.61
N HIS A 49 4.88 -3.25 -0.25
CA HIS A 49 5.55 -1.97 0.01
C HIS A 49 5.50 -1.03 -1.21
N THR A 50 5.87 -1.51 -2.39
CA THR A 50 5.82 -0.71 -3.63
C THR A 50 4.41 -0.21 -3.94
N ARG A 51 3.38 -1.04 -3.75
CA ARG A 51 1.98 -0.63 -3.98
C ARG A 51 1.54 0.48 -3.02
N LEU A 52 1.90 0.37 -1.73
CA LEU A 52 1.58 1.40 -0.74
C LEU A 52 2.30 2.71 -1.04
N ASP A 53 3.55 2.66 -1.48
CA ASP A 53 4.30 3.87 -1.86
C ASP A 53 3.79 4.50 -3.15
N ALA A 54 3.39 3.71 -4.14
CA ALA A 54 2.71 4.21 -5.34
C ALA A 54 1.41 4.93 -4.97
N MET A 55 0.62 4.36 -4.06
CA MET A 55 -0.61 5.00 -3.56
C MET A 55 -0.32 6.33 -2.85
N LYS A 56 0.73 6.41 -2.02
CA LYS A 56 1.15 7.66 -1.38
C LYS A 56 1.54 8.72 -2.42
N LEU A 57 2.32 8.33 -3.43
CA LEU A 57 2.75 9.22 -4.50
C LEU A 57 1.56 9.78 -5.29
N LEU A 58 0.61 8.94 -5.67
CA LEU A 58 -0.62 9.36 -6.35
C LEU A 58 -1.45 10.33 -5.48
N ASN A 59 -1.54 10.07 -4.17
CA ASN A 59 -2.20 10.97 -3.24
C ASN A 59 -1.49 12.34 -3.16
N TRP A 60 -0.16 12.37 -3.14
CA TRP A 60 0.61 13.62 -3.15
C TRP A 60 0.47 14.38 -4.46
N GLN A 61 0.49 13.70 -5.60
CA GLN A 61 0.24 14.32 -6.91
C GLN A 61 -1.15 14.95 -6.97
N MET A 62 -2.17 14.28 -6.44
CA MET A 62 -3.52 14.84 -6.34
C MET A 62 -3.56 16.07 -5.43
N VAL A 63 -2.87 16.05 -4.29
CA VAL A 63 -2.78 17.21 -3.38
C VAL A 63 -2.08 18.38 -4.07
N ALA A 64 -0.98 18.13 -4.78
CA ALA A 64 -0.27 19.17 -5.54
C ALA A 64 -1.16 19.78 -6.63
N ALA A 65 -1.83 18.96 -7.45
CA ALA A 65 -2.75 19.44 -8.48
C ALA A 65 -3.94 20.23 -7.91
N LEU A 66 -4.42 19.87 -6.72
CA LEU A 66 -5.44 20.63 -5.99
C LEU A 66 -4.91 22.00 -5.54
N GLN A 67 -3.68 22.06 -5.03
CA GLN A 67 -3.05 23.31 -4.59
C GLN A 67 -2.77 24.25 -5.77
N ASP A 68 -2.38 23.69 -6.92
CA ASP A 68 -2.08 24.45 -8.13
C ASP A 68 -3.34 24.82 -8.94
N GLY A 69 -4.53 24.36 -8.49
CA GLY A 69 -5.79 24.59 -9.20
C GLY A 69 -5.90 23.87 -10.56
N THR A 70 -4.99 22.92 -10.82
CA THR A 70 -4.87 22.18 -12.09
C THR A 70 -5.58 20.84 -12.08
N LEU A 71 -6.24 20.47 -10.97
CA LEU A 71 -6.94 19.19 -10.84
C LEU A 71 -8.03 19.06 -11.91
N THR A 72 -7.85 18.13 -12.84
CA THR A 72 -8.86 17.82 -13.85
C THR A 72 -9.82 16.74 -13.34
N PRO A 73 -11.08 16.68 -13.82
CA PRO A 73 -12.02 15.58 -13.51
C PRO A 73 -11.46 14.18 -13.84
N GLN A 74 -10.53 14.10 -14.78
CA GLN A 74 -9.82 12.89 -15.18
C GLN A 74 -8.85 12.43 -14.09
N ASP A 75 -8.11 13.33 -13.46
CA ASP A 75 -7.20 13.02 -12.34
C ASP A 75 -7.95 12.50 -11.11
N ALA A 76 -9.10 13.12 -10.82
CA ALA A 76 -9.99 12.67 -9.74
C ALA A 76 -10.58 11.27 -10.00
N SER A 77 -10.81 10.93 -11.28
CA SER A 77 -11.34 9.62 -11.69
C SER A 77 -10.27 8.52 -11.68
N ALA A 78 -9.02 8.83 -12.04
CA ALA A 78 -7.90 7.88 -12.02
C ALA A 78 -7.59 7.36 -10.61
N VAL A 79 -7.62 8.24 -9.59
CA VAL A 79 -7.45 7.86 -8.18
C VAL A 79 -8.56 6.92 -7.71
N LYS A 80 -9.79 7.14 -8.18
CA LYS A 80 -10.96 6.30 -7.87
C LYS A 80 -10.87 4.91 -8.53
N VAL A 81 -10.40 4.83 -9.78
CA VAL A 81 -10.23 3.56 -10.52
C VAL A 81 -9.12 2.73 -9.87
N TYR A 82 -7.97 3.32 -9.57
CA TYR A 82 -6.84 2.60 -8.94
C TYR A 82 -7.22 2.05 -7.55
N GLY A 83 -7.95 2.82 -6.74
CA GLY A 83 -8.46 2.36 -5.44
C GLY A 83 -9.51 1.23 -5.52
N SER A 84 -10.12 1.03 -6.68
CA SER A 84 -11.06 -0.07 -6.92
C SER A 84 -10.37 -1.34 -7.45
N GLU A 85 -9.33 -1.21 -8.26
CA GLU A 85 -8.55 -2.34 -8.77
C GLU A 85 -7.61 -2.93 -7.71
N ALA A 86 -7.02 -2.10 -6.85
CA ALA A 86 -6.23 -2.57 -5.71
C ALA A 86 -7.05 -3.44 -4.73
N ARG A 87 -8.38 -3.33 -4.74
CA ARG A 87 -9.30 -4.12 -3.93
C ARG A 87 -9.58 -5.51 -4.53
N ARG A 88 -9.37 -5.70 -5.83
CA ARG A 88 -9.64 -6.96 -6.55
C ARG A 88 -8.50 -7.97 -6.43
N ASP A 89 -7.27 -7.51 -6.28
CA ASP A 89 -6.07 -8.36 -6.09
C ASP A 89 -5.93 -8.92 -4.66
N ALA A 90 -6.87 -8.60 -3.76
CA ALA A 90 -6.83 -8.99 -2.35
C ALA A 90 -7.69 -10.24 -2.02
N TYR A 91 -8.23 -10.91 -3.04
CA TYR A 91 -8.91 -12.21 -2.91
C TYR A 91 -8.13 -13.31 -3.62
#